data_AF-A0A1Y1MHX1-F1
#
_entry.id   AF-A0A1Y1MHX1-F1
#
_cell.length_a   1.000
_cell.length_b   1.000
_cell.length_c   1.000
_cell.angle_alpha   90.00
_cell.angle_beta   90.00
_cell.angle_gamma   90.00
#
_symmetry.space_group_name_H-M   'P 1'
#
loop_
_entity.id
_entity.type
_entity.pdbx_description
1 polymer ?
#
loop_
_entity_poly.entity_id
_entity_poly.type
_entity_poly.pdbx_seq_one_letter_code
_entity_poly.pdbx_strand_id
1 'polypeptide(L)'
;CPYEHGLLHEWNVSFPNVGKPDTAESTPQVGTPTLKVLQLTDLHLDLNYVEGTNGNCREPICCRRSSTVDQLVVFPAGRWGHYRCDPPKNMIEDMLGSIAKR
;
A
#
# COMPACT_ATOMS: atom_id res chain seq x y z
N CYS A 1 -5.76 -5.79 32.75
CA CYS A 1 -5.69 -4.33 32.93
C CYS A 1 -6.92 -3.71 32.29
N PRO A 2 -7.69 -2.86 33.00
CA PRO A 2 -8.73 -2.09 32.34
C PRO A 2 -8.00 -1.04 31.48
N TYR A 3 -8.08 -1.20 30.17
CA TYR A 3 -7.68 -0.14 29.25
C TYR A 3 -8.78 0.91 29.33
N GLU A 4 -8.61 1.87 30.24
CA GLU A 4 -9.36 3.11 30.19
C GLU A 4 -9.11 3.75 28.83
N HIS A 5 -10.21 4.13 28.21
CA HIS A 5 -10.31 4.78 26.92
C HIS A 5 -9.15 5.74 26.69
N GLY A 6 -8.38 5.51 25.62
CA GLY A 6 -7.47 6.51 25.09
C GLY A 6 -8.24 7.81 24.95
N LEU A 7 -7.93 8.76 25.82
CA LEU A 7 -8.64 10.03 25.89
C LEU A 7 -8.48 10.67 24.51
N LEU A 8 -9.58 10.86 23.80
CA LEU A 8 -9.59 11.74 22.63
C LEU A 8 -9.25 13.14 23.17
N HIS A 9 -8.01 13.59 22.97
CA HIS A 9 -7.60 14.92 23.40
C HIS A 9 -7.97 15.91 22.30
N GLU A 10 -8.71 16.97 22.65
CA GLU A 10 -8.86 18.11 21.75
C GLU A 10 -7.55 18.88 21.70
N TRP A 11 -7.05 19.14 20.49
CA TRP A 11 -5.85 19.93 20.24
C TRP A 11 -6.12 20.93 19.14
N ASN A 12 -5.48 22.11 19.26
CA ASN A 12 -5.60 23.18 18.28
C ASN A 12 -4.23 23.51 17.69
N VAL A 13 -4.22 23.88 16.41
CA VAL A 13 -3.05 24.43 15.72
C VAL A 13 -3.18 25.94 15.66
N SER A 14 -2.25 26.65 16.29
CA SER A 14 -2.13 28.09 16.13
C SER A 14 -1.52 28.39 14.77
N PHE A 15 -2.28 29.05 13.91
CA PHE A 15 -1.74 29.60 12.67
C PHE A 15 -0.94 30.88 12.95
N PRO A 16 0.04 31.23 12.11
CA PRO A 16 0.73 32.51 12.20
C PRO A 16 -0.27 33.67 12.07
N ASN A 17 -0.01 34.78 12.76
CA ASN A 17 -0.85 35.99 12.70
C ASN A 17 -0.59 36.79 11.41
N VAL A 18 -0.81 36.13 10.27
CA VAL A 18 -0.75 36.72 8.93
C VAL A 18 -2.12 36.52 8.28
N GLY A 19 -2.60 37.57 7.61
CA GLY A 19 -3.88 37.50 6.91
C GLY A 19 -3.84 36.40 5.84
N LYS A 20 -4.92 35.61 5.75
CA LYS A 20 -5.07 34.64 4.67
C LYS A 20 -5.08 35.39 3.34
N PRO A 21 -4.19 35.07 2.38
CA PRO A 21 -4.19 35.72 1.08
C PRO A 21 -5.45 35.37 0.28
N ASP A 22 -5.87 36.30 -0.58
CA ASP A 22 -6.94 36.04 -1.55
C ASP A 22 -6.53 34.89 -2.47
N THR A 23 -7.46 33.96 -2.71
CA THR A 23 -7.19 32.78 -3.54
C THR A 23 -7.49 33.12 -5.00
N ALA A 24 -6.48 33.03 -5.86
CA ALA A 24 -6.66 33.10 -7.31
C ALA A 24 -6.48 31.71 -7.90
N GLU A 25 -7.52 31.15 -8.52
CA GLU A 25 -7.38 29.96 -9.33
C GLU A 25 -6.73 30.32 -10.66
N SER A 26 -5.67 29.61 -11.05
CA SER A 26 -5.05 29.75 -12.37
C SER A 26 -5.15 28.45 -13.13
N THR A 27 -5.67 28.50 -14.35
CA THR A 27 -5.63 27.37 -15.29
C THR A 27 -4.30 27.38 -16.06
N PRO A 28 -3.61 26.24 -16.20
CA PRO A 28 -2.42 26.16 -17.05
C PRO A 28 -2.74 26.59 -18.48
N GLN A 29 -1.83 27.33 -19.11
CA GLN A 29 -1.99 27.72 -20.51
C GLN A 29 -1.68 26.53 -21.43
N VAL A 30 -2.26 26.55 -22.63
CA VAL A 30 -1.94 25.56 -23.67
C VAL A 30 -0.45 25.65 -24.01
N GLY A 31 0.27 24.53 -23.96
CA GLY A 31 1.70 24.48 -24.23
C GLY A 31 2.61 24.74 -23.03
N THR A 32 2.06 24.95 -21.82
CA THR A 32 2.87 25.01 -20.59
C THR A 32 3.58 23.67 -20.36
N PRO A 33 4.89 23.66 -20.02
CA PRO A 33 5.62 22.43 -19.69
C PRO A 33 4.97 21.68 -18.54
N THR A 34 4.91 20.35 -18.66
CA THR A 34 4.31 19.47 -17.63
C THR A 34 5.38 18.77 -16.81
N LEU A 35 5.14 18.63 -15.50
CA LEU A 35 5.89 17.73 -14.63
C LEU A 35 5.20 16.36 -14.57
N LYS A 36 5.96 15.29 -14.81
CA LYS A 36 5.48 13.91 -14.62
C LYS A 36 5.90 13.43 -13.24
N VAL A 37 4.93 13.15 -12.36
CA VAL A 37 5.17 12.67 -10.99
C VAL A 37 4.71 11.21 -10.88
N LEU A 38 5.59 10.34 -10.41
CA LEU A 38 5.25 8.97 -10.03
C LEU A 38 4.89 8.95 -8.54
N GLN A 39 3.69 8.45 -8.22
CA GLN A 39 3.26 8.22 -6.85
C GLN A 39 3.00 6.73 -6.64
N LEU A 40 3.75 6.14 -5.71
CA LEU A 40 3.58 4.77 -5.25
C LEU A 40 3.30 4.80 -3.75
N THR A 41 2.41 3.95 -3.28
CA THR A 41 2.06 3.83 -1.87
C THR A 41 1.76 2.37 -1.55
N ASP A 42 1.87 2.01 -0.27
CA ASP A 42 1.41 0.73 0.26
C ASP A 42 1.91 -0.48 -0.55
N LEU A 43 3.21 -0.49 -0.90
CA LEU A 43 3.80 -1.57 -1.69
C LEU A 43 3.70 -2.94 -1.00
N HIS A 44 3.62 -2.95 0.34
CA HIS A 44 3.42 -4.16 1.14
C HIS A 44 4.26 -5.37 0.65
N LEU A 45 5.58 -5.18 0.48
CA LEU A 45 6.42 -6.27 -0.03
C LEU A 45 6.54 -7.41 0.99
N ASP A 46 6.08 -8.60 0.61
CA ASP A 46 6.29 -9.81 1.40
C ASP A 46 7.49 -10.62 0.90
N LEU A 47 8.61 -10.49 1.61
CA LEU A 47 9.83 -11.27 1.34
C LEU A 47 9.66 -12.77 1.64
N ASN A 48 8.63 -13.15 2.38
CA ASN A 48 8.34 -14.54 2.74
C ASN A 48 7.25 -15.17 1.87
N TYR A 49 6.76 -14.45 0.85
CA TYR A 49 5.76 -14.99 -0.07
C TYR A 49 6.33 -16.22 -0.80
N VAL A 50 5.56 -17.30 -0.82
CA VAL A 50 5.92 -18.54 -1.53
C VAL A 50 4.75 -19.00 -2.38
N GLU A 51 4.99 -19.05 -3.69
CA GLU A 51 4.05 -19.61 -4.67
C GLU A 51 3.61 -21.04 -4.30
N GLY A 52 2.33 -21.34 -4.51
CA GLY A 52 1.73 -22.65 -4.24
C GLY A 52 1.34 -22.91 -2.78
N THR A 53 1.74 -22.05 -1.84
CA THR A 53 1.30 -22.16 -0.43
C THR A 53 -0.16 -21.76 -0.27
N ASN A 54 -0.75 -22.02 0.90
CA ASN A 54 -2.16 -21.70 1.13
C ASN A 54 -2.38 -20.18 1.22
N GLY A 55 -3.15 -19.63 0.28
CA GLY A 55 -3.59 -18.24 0.25
C GLY A 55 -4.86 -17.97 1.07
N ASN A 56 -5.48 -19.00 1.66
CA ASN A 56 -6.62 -18.88 2.56
C ASN A 56 -6.36 -19.63 3.87
N CYS A 57 -5.47 -19.05 4.66
CA CYS A 57 -5.02 -19.55 5.96
C CYS A 57 -5.85 -18.90 7.11
N ARG A 58 -5.55 -19.22 8.38
CA ARG A 58 -6.26 -18.68 9.56
C ARG A 58 -5.46 -17.60 10.29
N GLU A 59 -4.36 -17.18 9.70
CA GLU A 59 -3.44 -16.17 10.19
C GLU A 59 -3.79 -14.79 9.61
N PRO A 60 -3.30 -13.68 10.21
CA PRO A 60 -3.50 -12.34 9.67
C PRO A 60 -2.93 -12.15 8.27
N ILE A 61 -1.93 -12.95 7.88
CA ILE A 61 -1.33 -12.94 6.55
C ILE A 61 -0.99 -14.36 6.09
N CYS A 62 -1.32 -14.66 4.83
CA CYS A 62 -1.16 -15.97 4.22
C CYS A 62 -0.05 -15.98 3.15
N CYS A 63 -0.04 -17.00 2.29
CA CYS A 63 0.91 -17.14 1.18
C CYS A 63 2.38 -17.29 1.59
N ARG A 64 2.64 -17.73 2.82
CA ARG A 64 3.99 -18.01 3.34
C ARG A 64 4.13 -19.51 3.62
N ARG A 65 5.37 -19.99 3.78
CA ARG A 65 5.61 -21.40 4.17
C ARG A 65 4.96 -21.79 5.50
N SER A 66 4.84 -20.83 6.42
CA SER A 66 4.23 -21.04 7.73
C SER A 66 2.71 -20.96 7.71
N SER A 67 2.08 -20.62 6.58
CA SER A 67 0.63 -20.50 6.49
C SER A 67 -0.02 -21.86 6.71
N THR A 68 -0.97 -21.91 7.63
CA THR A 68 -1.69 -23.14 7.98
C THR A 68 -2.23 -23.81 6.72
N VAL A 69 -1.87 -25.08 6.55
CA VAL A 69 -2.29 -25.92 5.43
C VAL A 69 -3.46 -26.76 5.93
N ASP A 70 -4.67 -26.50 5.43
CA ASP A 70 -5.74 -27.49 5.51
C ASP A 70 -5.32 -28.73 4.68
N GLN A 71 -5.89 -29.91 4.94
CA GLN A 71 -5.46 -31.18 4.31
C GLN A 71 -5.36 -31.14 2.77
N LEU A 72 -6.03 -30.17 2.13
CA LEU A 72 -5.87 -29.81 0.73
C LEU A 72 -5.69 -28.29 0.59
N VAL A 73 -4.68 -27.87 -0.17
CA VAL A 73 -4.53 -26.46 -0.59
C VAL A 73 -5.55 -26.17 -1.70
N VAL A 74 -6.73 -25.69 -1.32
CA VAL A 74 -7.80 -25.34 -2.28
C VAL A 74 -7.54 -23.99 -2.94
N PHE A 75 -6.79 -23.10 -2.27
CA PHE A 75 -6.51 -21.74 -2.72
C PHE A 75 -5.00 -21.48 -2.76
N PRO A 76 -4.30 -21.95 -3.80
CA PRO A 76 -2.85 -21.77 -3.88
C PRO A 76 -2.48 -20.31 -4.18
N ALA A 77 -1.44 -19.83 -3.49
CA ALA A 77 -0.80 -18.55 -3.74
C ALA A 77 -0.22 -18.53 -5.17
N GLY A 78 -0.66 -17.58 -6.01
CA GLY A 78 -0.20 -17.48 -7.40
C GLY A 78 1.21 -16.92 -7.52
N ARG A 79 1.87 -17.13 -8.66
CA ARG A 79 3.20 -16.58 -8.93
C ARG A 79 3.30 -15.06 -8.78
N TRP A 80 2.24 -14.34 -9.16
CA TRP A 80 2.20 -12.87 -9.19
C TRP A 80 1.39 -12.26 -8.03
N GLY A 81 1.11 -13.05 -7.00
CA GLY A 81 0.31 -12.63 -5.85
C GLY A 81 -0.98 -13.42 -5.68
N HIS A 82 -1.74 -13.04 -4.66
CA HIS A 82 -3.01 -13.63 -4.28
C HIS A 82 -3.90 -12.56 -3.64
N TYR A 83 -5.22 -12.63 -3.82
CA TYR A 83 -6.17 -11.59 -3.39
C TYR A 83 -6.25 -11.34 -1.87
N ARG A 84 -5.61 -12.19 -1.05
CA ARG A 84 -5.62 -12.11 0.43
C ARG A 84 -4.22 -11.97 1.04
N CYS A 85 -3.22 -11.67 0.21
CA CYS A 85 -1.83 -11.66 0.63
C CYS A 85 -1.13 -10.40 0.12
N ASP A 86 -0.07 -10.04 0.82
CA ASP A 86 0.88 -9.02 0.38
C ASP A 86 1.62 -9.48 -0.89
N PRO A 87 1.99 -8.56 -1.80
CA PRO A 87 2.64 -8.88 -3.06
C PRO A 87 4.03 -9.51 -2.90
N PRO A 88 4.38 -10.47 -3.77
CA PRO A 88 5.71 -11.05 -3.80
C PRO A 88 6.72 -10.12 -4.48
N LYS A 89 8.00 -10.35 -4.20
CA LYS A 89 9.14 -9.60 -4.76
C LYS A 89 9.08 -9.47 -6.28
N ASN A 90 8.80 -10.55 -7.00
CA ASN A 90 8.77 -10.54 -8.47
C ASN A 90 7.71 -9.60 -9.02
N MET A 91 6.55 -9.46 -8.38
CA MET A 91 5.52 -8.49 -8.79
C MET A 91 6.04 -7.05 -8.69
N ILE A 92 6.70 -6.72 -7.58
CA ILE A 92 7.27 -5.39 -7.36
C ILE A 92 8.41 -5.10 -8.36
N GLU A 93 9.28 -6.08 -8.61
CA GLU A 93 10.35 -5.96 -9.61
C GLU A 93 9.81 -5.75 -11.02
N ASP A 94 8.76 -6.49 -11.41
CA ASP A 94 8.11 -6.34 -12.72
C ASP A 94 7.40 -4.98 -12.86
N MET A 95 6.72 -4.52 -11.80
CA MET A 95 6.10 -3.19 -11.75
C MET A 95 7.16 -2.10 -11.97
N LEU A 96 8.26 -2.12 -11.21
CA LEU A 96 9.33 -1.13 -11.34
C LEU A 96 10.04 -1.22 -12.69
N GLY A 97 10.28 -2.42 -13.19
CA GLY A 97 10.85 -2.65 -14.51
C GLY A 97 9.95 -2.14 -15.64
N SER A 98 8.64 -2.23 -15.48
CA SER A 98 7.66 -1.69 -16.44
C SER A 98 7.57 -0.15 -16.38
N ILE A 99 7.68 0.43 -15.19
CA ILE A 99 7.75 1.89 -15.01
C ILE A 99 9.00 2.46 -15.68
N ALA A 100 10.16 1.81 -15.50
CA ALA A 100 11.44 2.28 -16.05
C ALA A 100 11.52 2.26 -17.58
N LYS A 101 10.63 1.54 -18.27
CA LYS A 101 10.54 1.50 -19.74
C LYS A 101 9.77 2.69 -20.35
N ARG A 102 9.18 3.56 -19.51
CA ARG A 102 8.36 4.72 -19.90
C ARG A 102 9.01 6.04 -19.54
#